data_AF-A0A843SH13-F1
#
_entry.id   AF-A0A843SH13-F1
#
_cell.length_a   1.000
_cell.length_b   1.000
_cell.length_c   1.000
_cell.angle_alpha   90.00
_cell.angle_beta   90.00
_cell.angle_gamma   90.00
#
_symmetry.space_group_name_H-M   'P 1'
#
loop_
_entity.id
_entity.type
_entity.pdbx_description
1 polymer ?
#
loop_
_entity_poly.entity_id
_entity_poly.type
_entity_poly.pdbx_seq_one_letter_code
_entity_poly.pdbx_strand_id
1 'polypeptide(L)' 'MKTLARALILATKYVDSRVCEDALDDDVAVLESISVELRKCSVDEKRCLIQVAQELGFESWPDEMGIV' A
#
# COMPACT_ATOMS: atom_id res chain seq x y z
N MET A 1 10.68 9.33 6.23
CA MET A 1 9.40 8.66 5.94
C MET A 1 9.03 8.65 4.47
N LYS A 2 9.05 9.77 3.71
CA LYS A 2 8.65 9.77 2.28
C LYS A 2 9.31 8.69 1.41
N THR A 3 10.61 8.47 1.51
CA THR A 3 11.30 7.42 0.72
C THR A 3 10.80 6.02 1.05
N LEU A 4 10.56 5.73 2.35
CA LEU A 4 10.01 4.44 2.79
C LEU A 4 8.56 4.26 2.33
N ALA A 5 7.75 5.32 2.42
CA ALA A 5 6.39 5.32 1.90
C ALA A 5 6.36 5.04 0.38
N ARG A 6 7.23 5.69 -0.39
CA ARG A 6 7.36 5.44 -1.84
C ARG A 6 7.71 3.99 -2.12
N ALA A 7 8.73 3.46 -1.43
CA ALA A 7 9.16 2.08 -1.60
C ALA A 7 8.04 1.08 -1.26
N LEU A 8 7.31 1.31 -0.16
CA LEU A 8 6.20 0.46 0.26
C LEU A 8 5.03 0.48 -0.73
N ILE A 9 4.64 1.66 -1.21
CA ILE A 9 3.56 1.81 -2.20
C ILE A 9 3.94 1.11 -3.51
N LEU A 10 5.17 1.28 -3.97
CA LEU A 10 5.65 0.58 -5.18
C LEU A 10 5.70 -0.94 -5.00
N ALA A 11 6.17 -1.41 -3.83
CA ALA A 11 6.23 -2.84 -3.53
C ALA A 11 4.82 -3.47 -3.48
N THR A 12 3.87 -2.82 -2.80
CA THR A 12 2.48 -3.30 -2.73
C THR A 12 1.80 -3.29 -4.09
N LYS A 13 1.98 -2.24 -4.91
CA LYS A 13 1.46 -2.23 -6.29
C LYS A 13 2.08 -3.30 -7.19
N TYR A 14 3.36 -3.61 -7.00
CA TYR A 14 4.00 -4.71 -7.73
C TYR A 14 3.40 -6.07 -7.34
N VAL A 15 3.20 -6.33 -6.04
CA VAL A 15 2.55 -7.56 -5.57
C VAL A 15 1.11 -7.65 -6.10
N ASP A 16 0.35 -6.56 -6.02
CA ASP A 16 -1.03 -6.47 -6.54
C ASP A 16 -1.10 -6.78 -8.05
N SER A 17 -0.18 -6.24 -8.87
CA SER A 17 -0.11 -6.56 -10.30
C SER A 17 0.16 -8.05 -10.57
N ARG A 18 0.97 -8.70 -9.73
CA ARG A 18 1.25 -10.15 -9.83
C ARG A 18 0.06 -11.00 -9.45
N VAL A 19 -0.74 -10.57 -8.46
CA VAL A 19 -2.01 -11.26 -8.11
C VAL A 19 -2.96 -11.28 -9.31
N CYS A 20 -3.04 -10.21 -10.09
CA CYS A 20 -3.89 -10.18 -11.28
C CYS A 20 -3.40 -11.08 -12.43
N GLU A 21 -2.09 -11.28 -12.57
CA GLU A 21 -1.50 -12.02 -13.69
C GLU A 21 -1.34 -13.52 -13.39
N ASP A 22 -0.92 -13.87 -12.18
CA ASP A 22 -0.70 -15.24 -11.69
C ASP A 22 -1.11 -15.31 -10.21
N ALA A 23 -2.42 -15.33 -9.94
CA ALA A 23 -2.99 -15.29 -8.59
C ALA A 23 -2.47 -16.43 -7.69
N LEU A 24 -1.40 -16.14 -6.94
CA LEU A 24 -0.91 -16.96 -5.86
C LEU A 24 -1.58 -16.47 -4.57
N ASP A 25 -2.28 -17.37 -3.86
CA ASP A 25 -2.94 -17.06 -2.57
C ASP A 25 -1.98 -16.37 -1.58
N ASP A 26 -0.68 -16.65 -1.67
CA ASP A 26 0.38 -16.05 -0.85
C ASP A 26 0.52 -14.54 -1.06
N ASP A 27 0.40 -14.03 -2.30
CA ASP A 27 0.57 -12.61 -2.61
C ASP A 27 -0.61 -11.78 -2.05
N VAL A 28 -1.83 -12.34 -2.05
CA VAL A 28 -3.02 -11.73 -1.41
C VAL A 28 -2.84 -11.66 0.10
N ALA A 29 -2.41 -12.76 0.73
CA ALA A 29 -2.19 -12.81 2.18
C ALA A 29 -1.13 -11.79 2.64
N VAL A 30 -0.10 -11.55 1.82
CA VAL A 30 0.91 -10.52 2.08
C VAL A 30 0.28 -9.12 2.06
N LEU A 31 -0.54 -8.79 1.06
CA LEU A 31 -1.20 -7.48 0.96
C LEU A 31 -2.17 -7.23 2.12
N GLU A 32 -2.93 -8.25 2.53
CA GLU A 32 -3.81 -8.17 3.71
C GLU A 32 -3.02 -7.92 4.99
N SER A 33 -1.90 -8.63 5.18
CA SER A 33 -1.00 -8.42 6.33
C SER A 33 -0.44 -6.99 6.35
N ILE A 34 -0.04 -6.46 5.20
CA ILE A 34 0.44 -5.09 5.07
C ILE A 34 -0.68 -4.09 5.42
N SER A 35 -1.90 -4.28 4.91
CA SER A 35 -3.05 -3.43 5.25
C SER A 35 -3.32 -3.40 6.77
N VAL A 36 -3.24 -4.55 7.44
CA VAL A 36 -3.42 -4.63 8.90
C VAL A 36 -2.39 -3.79 9.67
N GLU A 37 -1.12 -3.81 9.26
CA GLU A 37 -0.09 -2.97 9.89
C GLU A 37 -0.27 -1.49 9.55
N LEU A 38 -0.59 -1.16 8.31
CA LEU A 38 -0.82 0.22 7.85
C LEU A 38 -1.99 0.90 8.59
N ARG A 39 -3.02 0.13 8.97
CA ARG A 39 -4.13 0.64 9.79
C ARG A 39 -3.69 1.13 11.17
N LYS A 40 -2.60 0.60 11.71
CA LYS A 40 -2.04 0.96 13.03
C LYS A 40 -1.14 2.19 12.99
N CYS A 41 -0.74 2.65 11.80
CA CYS A 41 0.07 3.85 11.64
C CYS A 41 -0.61 5.06 12.30
N SER A 42 0.21 5.96 12.83
CA SER A 42 -0.22 7.26 13.33
C SER A 42 -0.85 8.11 12.23
N VAL A 43 -1.61 9.14 12.62
CA VAL A 43 -2.24 10.08 11.67
C VAL A 43 -1.21 10.74 10.75
N ASP A 44 -0.03 11.07 11.28
CA ASP A 44 1.03 11.72 10.49
C ASP A 44 1.67 10.75 9.49
N GLU A 45 1.85 9.48 9.86
CA GLU A 45 2.32 8.44 8.95
C GLU A 45 1.31 8.15 7.85
N LYS A 46 0.02 8.03 8.19
CA LYS A 46 -1.07 7.87 7.22
C LYS A 46 -1.13 9.05 6.26
N ARG A 47 -1.01 10.29 6.76
CA ARG A 47 -0.95 11.49 5.91
C ARG A 47 0.25 11.46 4.97
N CYS A 48 1.41 11.03 5.45
CA CYS A 48 2.61 10.88 4.62
C CYS A 48 2.39 9.83 3.52
N LEU A 49 1.74 8.70 3.81
CA LEU A 49 1.42 7.66 2.84
C LEU A 49 0.45 8.16 1.78
N ILE A 50 -0.64 8.83 2.19
CA ILE A 50 -1.64 9.42 1.27
C ILE A 50 -0.98 10.44 0.33
N GLN A 51 -0.17 11.36 0.87
CA GLN A 51 0.53 12.36 0.05
C GLN A 51 1.45 11.69 -0.98
N VAL A 52 2.19 10.65 -0.56
CA VAL A 52 3.09 9.95 -1.47
C VAL A 52 2.33 9.15 -2.53
N ALA A 53 1.20 8.54 -2.18
CA ALA A 53 0.36 7.85 -3.15
C ALA A 53 -0.16 8.81 -4.23
N GLN A 54 -0.57 10.02 -3.85
CA GLN A 54 -0.93 11.09 -4.78
C GLN A 54 0.24 11.53 -5.66
N GLU A 55 1.43 11.75 -5.08
CA GLU A 55 2.65 12.10 -5.84
C GLU A 55 3.06 11.02 -6.86
N LEU A 56 2.67 9.77 -6.63
CA LEU A 56 2.92 8.62 -7.52
C LEU A 56 1.78 8.37 -8.52
N GLY A 57 0.64 9.05 -8.39
CA GLY A 57 -0.55 8.84 -9.22
C GLY A 57 -1.40 7.62 -8.84
N PHE A 58 -1.22 7.06 -7.64
CA PHE A 58 -1.98 5.92 -7.14
C PHE A 58 -3.10 6.36 -6.18
N GLU A 59 -4.10 7.07 -6.72
CA GLU A 59 -5.13 7.73 -5.91
C GLU A 59 -6.02 6.76 -5.11
N SER A 60 -6.27 5.55 -5.63
CA SER A 60 -7.09 4.52 -4.96
C SER A 60 -6.34 3.70 -3.91
N TRP A 61 -5.01 3.75 -3.91
CA TRP A 61 -4.18 2.90 -3.06
C TRP A 61 -4.45 3.09 -1.55
N PRO A 62 -4.67 4.32 -1.03
CA PRO A 62 -5.02 4.50 0.37
C PRO A 62 -6.30 3.78 0.80
N ASP A 63 -7.33 3.75 -0.05
CA ASP A 63 -8.59 3.04 0.20
C ASP A 63 -8.39 1.52 0.13
N GLU A 64 -7.67 1.03 -0.89
CA GLU A 64 -7.31 -0.38 -1.05
C GLU A 64 -6.57 -0.93 0.19
N MET A 65 -5.70 -0.10 0.79
CA MET A 65 -4.94 -0.48 1.99
C MET A 65 -5.69 -0.19 3.30
N GLY A 66 -6.90 0.37 3.25
CA GLY A 66 -7.71 0.69 4.43
C GLY A 66 -7.09 1.77 5.33
N ILE A 67 -6.38 2.73 4.74
CA ILE A 67 -5.75 3.85 5.45
C ILE A 67 -6.73 5.03 5.63
N VAL A 68 -7.71 5.15 4.72
CA VAL A 68 -8.77 6.17 4.71
C VAL A 68 -10.11 5.57 5.11
#